data_AF-X1UUM6-F1
#
_entry.id   AF-X1UUM6-F1
#
_cell.length_a   1.000
_cell.length_b   1.000
_cell.length_c   1.000
_cell.angle_alpha   90.00
_cell.angle_beta   90.00
_cell.angle_gamma   90.00
#
_symmetry.space_group_name_H-M   'P 1'
#
loop_
_entity.id
_entity.type
_entity.pdbx_description
1 polymer ?
#
loop_
_entity_poly.entity_id
_entity_poly.type
_entity_poly.pdbx_seq_one_letter_code
_entity_poly.pdbx_strand_id
1 'polypeptide(L)'
;GVEIAQNMLELKDGEWEGGTVSPRVTGMVGSPTVSRSSRDYLSFFINRRWVSSRLLAWAVEEAYHGLLMTGKHPVAVINISLPTSELDVNIHPTKSEVKFQNERRVFVAVQKAVRQALVEQMPVPRIEEVATAYASPARREQALWTPAVDRSQLTGLPEVPQTLMASLPVLRVLGQL
;
A
#
# COMPACT_ATOMS: atom_id res chain seq x y z
N GLY A 1 -22.29 13.38 11.35
CA GLY A 1 -21.41 14.56 11.45
C GLY A 1 -20.27 14.30 12.40
N VAL A 2 -20.58 14.09 13.69
CA VAL A 2 -19.59 13.92 14.77
C VAL A 2 -18.69 12.69 14.56
N GLU A 3 -19.25 11.56 14.14
CA GLU A 3 -18.50 10.32 13.91
C GLU A 3 -17.39 10.46 12.85
N ILE A 4 -17.61 11.31 11.83
CA ILE A 4 -16.60 11.57 10.80
C ILE A 4 -15.45 12.35 11.42
N ALA A 5 -15.78 13.42 12.15
CA ALA A 5 -14.79 14.31 12.78
C ALA A 5 -13.86 13.55 13.74
N GLN A 6 -14.40 12.58 14.50
CA GLN A 6 -13.61 11.73 15.40
C GLN A 6 -12.62 10.81 14.67
N ASN A 7 -12.89 10.51 13.40
CA ASN A 7 -12.05 9.67 12.56
C ASN A 7 -11.21 10.48 11.56
N MET A 8 -11.11 11.80 11.73
CA MET A 8 -10.22 12.64 10.93
C MET A 8 -8.80 12.62 11.51
N LEU A 9 -7.83 12.61 10.62
CA LEU A 9 -6.40 12.62 10.88
C LEU A 9 -5.84 13.95 10.43
N GLU A 10 -5.02 14.57 11.26
CA GLU A 10 -4.36 15.81 10.93
C GLU A 10 -3.21 15.57 9.95
N LEU A 11 -3.16 16.37 8.89
CA LEU A 11 -1.99 16.47 8.02
C LEU A 11 -1.03 17.47 8.65
N LYS A 12 0.03 16.96 9.24
CA LYS A 12 1.14 17.79 9.75
C LYS A 12 2.01 18.24 8.59
N ASP A 13 2.58 19.44 8.76
CA ASP A 13 3.54 19.97 7.80
C ASP A 13 4.77 19.07 7.73
N GLY A 14 4.92 18.39 6.59
CA GLY A 14 6.11 17.61 6.30
C GLY A 14 7.26 18.54 5.96
N GLU A 15 8.28 18.59 6.82
CA GLU A 15 9.57 19.18 6.46
C GLU A 15 10.19 18.35 5.34
N TRP A 16 10.60 19.02 4.26
CA TRP A 16 11.28 18.39 3.14
C TRP A 16 12.74 18.84 3.14
N GLU A 17 13.64 17.92 3.45
CA GLU A 17 15.09 18.14 3.33
C GLU A 17 15.46 18.18 1.85
N GLY A 18 15.49 19.36 1.25
CA GLY A 18 15.77 19.43 -0.18
C GLY A 18 15.88 20.81 -0.79
N GLY A 19 16.42 21.81 -0.08
CA GLY A 19 16.93 23.11 -0.61
C GLY A 19 15.98 23.98 -1.46
N THR A 20 14.80 23.48 -1.80
CA THR A 20 13.81 24.06 -2.70
C THR A 20 12.55 24.28 -1.89
N VAL A 21 11.92 25.44 -2.08
CA VAL A 21 10.64 25.78 -1.46
C VAL A 21 9.63 24.69 -1.80
N SER A 22 9.24 23.91 -0.80
CA SER A 22 8.30 22.80 -0.96
C SER A 22 6.89 23.30 -0.60
N PRO A 23 5.84 22.85 -1.31
CA PRO A 23 4.47 23.20 -0.96
C PRO A 23 4.17 22.72 0.47
N ARG A 24 3.71 23.64 1.31
CA ARG A 24 3.29 23.33 2.68
C ARG A 24 1.87 22.75 2.61
N VAL A 25 1.67 21.55 3.13
CA VAL A 25 0.40 20.81 3.05
C VAL A 25 -0.13 20.58 4.46
N THR A 26 -1.23 21.25 4.80
CA THR A 26 -1.95 21.09 6.07
C THR A 26 -3.38 20.65 5.82
N GLY A 27 -4.07 20.21 6.87
CA GLY A 27 -5.50 19.93 6.80
C GLY A 27 -5.89 18.68 7.57
N MET A 28 -6.99 18.06 7.16
CA MET A 28 -7.47 16.82 7.76
C MET A 28 -7.92 15.81 6.70
N VAL A 29 -7.68 14.53 6.96
CA VAL A 29 -8.10 13.42 6.11
C VAL A 29 -8.78 12.31 6.92
N GLY A 30 -9.83 11.70 6.40
CA GLY A 30 -10.57 10.66 7.10
C GLY A 30 -9.78 9.35 7.15
N SER A 31 -9.83 8.64 8.27
CA SER A 31 -9.34 7.27 8.37
C SER A 31 -9.97 6.39 7.28
N PRO A 32 -9.30 5.33 6.78
CA PRO A 32 -9.85 4.44 5.74
C PRO A 32 -11.22 3.83 6.09
N THR A 33 -11.55 3.71 7.38
CA THR A 33 -12.88 3.27 7.86
C THR A 33 -14.00 4.25 7.48
N VAL A 34 -13.67 5.53 7.26
CA VAL A 34 -14.62 6.59 6.88
C VAL A 34 -14.43 6.95 5.42
N SER A 35 -15.18 6.26 4.56
CA SER A 35 -15.22 6.51 3.11
C SER A 35 -16.62 6.85 2.60
N ARG A 36 -16.70 7.40 1.40
CA ARG A 36 -17.93 7.83 0.71
C ARG A 36 -18.00 7.27 -0.69
N SER A 37 -19.20 7.22 -1.26
CA SER A 37 -19.41 6.78 -2.65
C SER A 37 -19.20 7.90 -3.68
N SER A 38 -18.96 9.14 -3.23
CA SER A 38 -18.72 10.31 -4.10
C SER A 38 -17.47 11.07 -3.64
N ARG A 39 -16.85 11.78 -4.60
CA ARG A 39 -15.68 12.65 -4.42
C ARG A 39 -16.03 14.04 -3.88
N ASP A 40 -17.31 14.34 -3.68
CA ASP A 40 -17.79 15.66 -3.22
C ASP A 40 -17.24 16.07 -1.85
N TYR A 41 -16.72 15.11 -1.08
CA TYR A 41 -16.12 15.30 0.24
C TYR A 41 -14.60 15.55 0.20
N LEU A 42 -14.04 15.77 -1.00
CA LEU A 42 -12.67 16.24 -1.19
C LEU A 42 -12.68 17.75 -1.43
N SER A 43 -12.23 18.50 -0.43
CA SER A 43 -12.11 19.96 -0.51
C SER A 43 -10.66 20.37 -0.48
N PHE A 44 -10.26 21.15 -1.49
CA PHE A 44 -8.91 21.66 -1.62
C PHE A 44 -8.89 23.18 -1.51
N PHE A 45 -7.90 23.68 -0.78
CA PHE A 45 -7.63 25.09 -0.63
C PHE A 45 -6.20 25.38 -1.04
N ILE A 46 -6.00 26.44 -1.82
CA ILE A 46 -4.67 26.95 -2.16
C ILE A 46 -4.59 28.39 -1.69
N ASN A 47 -3.62 28.69 -0.84
CA ASN A 47 -3.46 30.02 -0.26
C ASN A 47 -4.80 30.57 0.29
N ARG A 48 -5.57 29.69 0.97
CA ARG A 48 -6.90 29.97 1.57
C ARG A 48 -8.06 30.19 0.58
N ARG A 49 -7.89 29.88 -0.71
CA ARG A 49 -8.97 29.92 -1.70
C ARG A 49 -9.42 28.51 -2.03
N TRP A 50 -10.74 28.30 -2.08
CA TRP A 50 -11.28 27.03 -2.56
C TRP A 50 -10.94 26.82 -4.03
N VAL A 51 -10.50 25.61 -4.37
CA VAL A 51 -10.10 25.26 -5.73
C VAL A 51 -10.61 23.88 -6.10
N SER A 52 -10.90 23.68 -7.37
CA SER A 52 -11.18 22.36 -7.93
C SER A 52 -9.99 21.91 -8.77
N SER A 53 -9.40 20.77 -8.41
CA SER A 53 -8.27 20.20 -9.15
C SER A 53 -8.36 18.68 -9.20
N ARG A 54 -8.42 18.13 -10.42
CA ARG A 54 -8.38 16.68 -10.65
C ARG A 54 -7.06 16.06 -10.20
N LEU A 55 -5.95 16.79 -10.36
CA LEU A 55 -4.63 16.35 -9.94
C LEU A 55 -4.58 16.12 -8.44
N LEU A 56 -5.09 17.08 -7.65
CA LEU A 56 -5.11 16.96 -6.19
C LEU A 56 -6.04 15.83 -5.73
N ALA A 57 -7.22 15.71 -6.35
CA ALA A 57 -8.13 14.60 -6.08
C ALA A 57 -7.46 13.24 -6.32
N TRP A 58 -6.75 13.09 -7.44
CA TRP A 58 -6.02 11.86 -7.75
C TRP A 58 -4.85 11.63 -6.79
N ALA A 59 -4.09 12.67 -6.40
CA ALA A 59 -3.00 12.54 -5.43
C ALA A 59 -3.48 11.96 -4.08
N VAL A 60 -4.66 12.40 -3.62
CA VAL A 60 -5.29 11.85 -2.42
C VAL A 60 -5.74 10.41 -2.66
N GLU A 61 -6.46 10.12 -3.74
CA GLU A 61 -6.91 8.76 -4.04
C GLU A 61 -5.74 7.76 -4.12
N GLU A 62 -4.63 8.17 -4.73
CA GLU A 62 -3.41 7.37 -4.83
C GLU A 62 -2.77 7.13 -3.46
N ALA A 63 -2.85 8.10 -2.54
CA ALA A 63 -2.39 7.91 -1.15
C ALA A 63 -3.26 6.89 -0.39
N TYR A 64 -4.52 6.71 -0.78
CA TYR A 64 -5.44 5.69 -0.24
C TYR A 64 -5.45 4.38 -1.03
N HIS A 65 -4.66 4.29 -2.11
CA HIS A 65 -4.60 3.07 -2.92
C HIS A 65 -4.24 1.85 -2.06
N GLY A 66 -5.06 0.80 -2.15
CA GLY A 66 -4.95 -0.42 -1.35
C GLY A 66 -5.61 -0.37 0.03
N LEU A 67 -6.10 0.79 0.48
CA LEU A 67 -6.76 0.95 1.79
C LEU A 67 -8.29 1.07 1.69
N LEU A 68 -8.79 1.48 0.52
CA LEU A 68 -10.23 1.65 0.26
C LEU A 68 -10.73 0.60 -0.74
N MET A 69 -11.99 0.22 -0.58
CA MET A 69 -12.68 -0.63 -1.56
C MET A 69 -12.90 0.13 -2.88
N THR A 70 -13.03 -0.62 -3.97
CA THR A 70 -13.35 -0.05 -5.28
C THR A 70 -14.63 0.80 -5.25
N GLY A 71 -14.59 1.99 -5.84
CA GLY A 71 -15.72 2.93 -5.85
C GLY A 71 -15.94 3.68 -4.52
N LYS A 72 -15.01 3.57 -3.57
CA LYS A 72 -14.99 4.38 -2.35
C LYS A 72 -13.95 5.50 -2.45
N HIS A 73 -14.31 6.66 -1.94
CA HIS A 73 -13.50 7.87 -1.91
C HIS A 73 -13.28 8.33 -0.47
N PRO A 74 -12.10 8.85 -0.15
CA PRO A 74 -11.84 9.40 1.18
C PRO A 74 -12.56 10.74 1.38
N VAL A 75 -12.70 11.12 2.66
CA VAL A 75 -13.13 12.46 3.05
C VAL A 75 -11.88 13.27 3.39
N ALA A 76 -11.70 14.44 2.79
CA ALA A 76 -10.49 15.24 3.04
C ALA A 76 -10.75 16.73 2.89
N VAL A 77 -10.09 17.51 3.74
CA VAL A 77 -10.02 18.96 3.67
C VAL A 77 -8.54 19.33 3.73
N ILE A 78 -7.97 19.74 2.60
CA ILE A 78 -6.53 19.95 2.45
C ILE A 78 -6.26 21.39 2.05
N ASN A 79 -5.36 22.04 2.77
CA ASN A 79 -4.85 23.37 2.47
C ASN A 79 -3.39 23.29 2.04
N ILE A 80 -3.10 23.90 0.89
CA ILE A 80 -1.78 23.94 0.28
C ILE A 80 -1.32 25.39 0.24
N SER A 81 -0.16 25.66 0.83
CA SER A 81 0.47 26.97 0.79
C SER A 81 1.72 26.90 -0.08
N LEU A 82 1.77 27.71 -1.13
CA LEU A 82 2.89 27.79 -2.06
C LEU A 82 3.03 29.21 -2.63
N PRO A 83 4.24 29.61 -3.05
CA PRO A 83 4.47 30.91 -3.69
C PRO A 83 3.58 31.10 -4.93
N THR A 84 3.00 32.29 -5.10
CA THR A 84 2.17 32.62 -6.27
C THR A 84 2.94 32.54 -7.59
N SER A 85 4.27 32.67 -7.55
CA SER A 85 5.11 32.48 -8.72
C SER A 85 5.05 31.06 -9.27
N GLU A 86 4.82 30.03 -8.44
CA GLU A 86 4.75 28.62 -8.85
C GLU A 86 3.34 28.19 -9.28
N LEU A 87 2.39 29.13 -9.31
CA LEU A 87 0.97 28.88 -9.42
C LEU A 87 0.35 29.77 -10.50
N ASP A 88 -0.15 29.17 -11.57
CA ASP A 88 -0.92 29.88 -12.60
C ASP A 88 -2.42 29.66 -12.34
N VAL A 89 -3.05 30.66 -11.73
CA VAL A 89 -4.47 30.58 -11.33
C VAL A 89 -5.33 31.47 -12.19
N ASN A 90 -6.29 30.86 -12.88
CA ASN A 90 -7.40 31.58 -13.47
C ASN A 90 -8.60 31.54 -12.50
N ILE A 91 -8.62 32.47 -11.54
CA ILE A 91 -9.63 32.51 -10.47
C ILE A 91 -10.90 33.19 -10.99
N HIS A 92 -11.76 32.44 -11.66
CA HIS A 92 -13.13 32.88 -11.92
C HIS A 92 -14.09 32.42 -10.81
N PRO A 93 -15.12 33.23 -10.45
CA PRO A 93 -15.99 32.99 -9.30
C PRO A 93 -16.77 31.66 -9.32
N THR A 94 -17.00 31.12 -10.52
CA THR A 94 -17.89 29.97 -10.73
C THR A 94 -17.15 28.66 -11.03
N LYS A 95 -15.87 28.72 -11.43
CA LYS A 95 -14.99 27.55 -11.69
C LYS A 95 -13.54 27.96 -11.50
N SER A 96 -13.05 27.89 -10.25
CA SER A 96 -11.64 28.11 -9.95
C SER A 96 -10.83 26.88 -10.30
N GLU A 97 -10.34 26.84 -11.54
CA GLU A 97 -9.37 25.84 -12.02
C GLU A 97 -7.95 26.37 -11.80
N VAL A 98 -7.04 25.46 -11.42
CA VAL A 98 -5.67 25.82 -11.03
C VAL A 98 -4.70 25.03 -11.88
N LYS A 99 -3.69 25.71 -12.43
CA LYS A 99 -2.53 25.09 -13.07
C LYS A 99 -1.30 25.34 -12.21
N PHE A 100 -0.54 24.28 -11.97
CA PHE A 100 0.72 24.36 -11.24
C PHE A 100 1.87 24.44 -12.23
N GLN A 101 2.90 25.24 -11.95
CA GLN A 101 4.11 25.19 -12.78
C GLN A 101 4.77 23.81 -12.71
N ASN A 102 4.78 23.20 -11.52
CA ASN A 102 5.32 21.86 -11.30
C ASN A 102 4.27 20.95 -10.66
N GLU A 103 3.37 20.45 -11.51
CA GLU A 103 2.31 19.51 -11.15
C GLU A 103 2.82 18.28 -10.39
N ARG A 104 3.94 17.70 -10.84
CA ARG A 104 4.54 16.51 -10.22
C ARG A 104 4.99 16.79 -8.79
N ARG A 105 5.60 17.95 -8.54
CA ARG A 105 6.04 18.34 -7.18
C ARG A 105 4.86 18.46 -6.22
N VAL A 106 3.79 19.13 -6.65
CA VAL A 106 2.58 19.30 -5.83
C VAL A 106 1.89 17.96 -5.58
N PHE A 107 1.79 17.12 -6.61
CA PHE A 107 1.25 15.76 -6.49
C PHE A 107 1.99 14.95 -5.42
N VAL A 108 3.32 14.88 -5.52
CA VAL A 108 4.15 14.11 -4.57
C VAL A 108 4.06 14.68 -3.16
N ALA A 109 4.02 16.00 -3.00
CA ALA A 109 3.90 16.64 -1.69
C ALA A 109 2.57 16.25 -1.00
N VAL A 110 1.45 16.34 -1.72
CA VAL A 110 0.13 15.99 -1.18
C VAL A 110 0.03 14.49 -0.90
N GLN A 111 0.44 13.65 -1.86
CA GLN A 111 0.43 12.20 -1.69
C GLN A 111 1.24 11.77 -0.47
N LYS A 112 2.45 12.32 -0.30
CA LYS A 112 3.34 12.00 0.83
C LYS A 112 2.72 12.44 2.16
N ALA A 113 2.20 13.66 2.26
CA ALA A 113 1.59 14.17 3.48
C ALA A 113 0.39 13.30 3.91
N VAL A 114 -0.49 12.94 2.97
CA VAL A 114 -1.63 12.07 3.24
C VAL A 114 -1.18 10.67 3.63
N ARG A 115 -0.21 10.09 2.91
CA ARG A 115 0.32 8.75 3.23
C ARG A 115 0.96 8.72 4.62
N GLN A 116 1.71 9.75 5.01
CA GLN A 116 2.31 9.85 6.34
C GLN A 116 1.25 9.85 7.44
N ALA A 117 0.19 10.66 7.31
CA ALA A 117 -0.90 10.69 8.29
C ALA A 117 -1.61 9.33 8.42
N LEU A 118 -1.80 8.62 7.30
CA LEU A 118 -2.39 7.28 7.29
C LEU A 118 -1.50 6.23 7.98
N VAL A 119 -0.20 6.27 7.72
CA VAL A 119 0.77 5.34 8.33
C VAL A 119 0.92 5.60 9.83
N GLU A 120 0.91 6.86 10.28
CA GLU A 120 0.91 7.19 11.72
C GLU A 120 -0.27 6.56 12.46
N GLN A 121 -1.43 6.41 11.81
CA GLN A 121 -2.62 5.80 12.41
C GLN A 121 -2.60 4.26 12.37
N MET A 122 -1.80 3.65 11.49
CA MET A 122 -1.74 2.20 11.31
C MET A 122 -0.55 1.62 12.08
N PRO A 123 -0.71 1.11 13.31
CA PRO A 123 0.34 0.37 13.98
C PRO A 123 0.71 -0.87 13.13
N VAL A 124 1.90 -0.84 12.55
CA VAL A 124 2.47 -1.99 11.83
C VAL A 124 2.65 -3.11 12.85
N PRO A 125 2.03 -4.29 12.66
CA PRO A 125 2.23 -5.41 13.56
C PRO A 125 3.71 -5.78 13.52
N ARG A 126 4.40 -5.67 14.67
CA ARG A 126 5.77 -6.20 14.80
C ARG A 126 5.66 -7.71 14.67
N ILE A 127 6.26 -8.26 13.63
CA ILE A 127 6.45 -9.70 13.52
C ILE A 127 7.50 -10.04 14.58
N GLU A 128 7.06 -10.58 15.71
CA GLU A 128 7.98 -11.26 16.62
C GLU A 128 8.43 -12.53 15.91
N GLU A 129 9.70 -12.59 15.50
CA GLU A 129 10.31 -13.81 15.02
C GLU A 129 10.33 -14.81 16.18
N VAL A 130 9.29 -15.61 16.28
CA VAL A 130 9.34 -16.84 17.07
C VAL A 130 10.31 -17.75 16.33
N ALA A 131 11.56 -17.74 16.76
CA ALA A 131 12.57 -18.71 16.37
C ALA A 131 12.12 -20.07 16.91
N THR A 132 11.12 -20.68 16.27
CA THR A 132 10.85 -22.10 16.41
C THR A 132 12.09 -22.79 15.87
N ALA A 133 12.97 -23.22 16.78
CA ALA A 133 14.09 -24.06 16.46
C ALA A 133 13.52 -25.28 15.73
N TYR A 134 13.74 -25.34 14.41
CA TYR A 134 13.48 -26.55 13.63
C TYR A 134 14.44 -27.62 14.15
N ALA A 135 13.97 -28.39 15.14
CA ALA A 135 14.63 -29.63 15.50
C ALA A 135 14.55 -30.52 14.26
N SER A 136 15.68 -30.65 13.57
CA SER A 136 15.81 -31.60 12.47
C SER A 136 15.33 -32.95 13.01
N PRO A 137 14.35 -33.64 12.38
CA PRO A 137 13.96 -34.95 12.86
C PRO A 137 15.23 -35.78 12.86
N ALA A 138 15.63 -36.24 14.06
CA ALA A 138 16.82 -37.04 14.25
C ALA A 138 16.78 -38.13 13.18
N ARG A 139 17.82 -38.15 12.34
CA ARG A 139 18.05 -39.16 11.33
C ARG A 139 17.80 -40.50 12.02
N ARG A 140 16.65 -41.13 11.75
CA ARG A 140 16.42 -42.52 12.15
C ARG A 140 17.58 -43.26 11.51
N GLU A 141 18.49 -43.76 12.33
CA GLU A 141 19.43 -44.78 11.88
C GLU A 141 18.57 -45.82 11.17
N GLN A 142 18.78 -45.92 9.87
CA GLN A 142 18.29 -47.03 9.09
C GLN A 142 18.91 -48.24 9.76
N ALA A 143 18.12 -48.92 10.59
CA ALA A 143 18.43 -50.28 11.00
C ALA A 143 18.69 -51.01 9.68
N LEU A 144 19.96 -51.33 9.43
CA LEU A 144 20.39 -52.10 8.28
C LEU A 144 19.64 -53.42 8.38
N TRP A 145 18.54 -53.53 7.64
CA TRP A 145 17.81 -54.75 7.46
C TRP A 145 18.75 -55.72 6.76
N THR A 146 19.33 -56.66 7.50
CA THR A 146 19.90 -57.86 6.90
C THR A 146 18.74 -58.83 6.65
N PRO A 147 18.36 -59.10 5.39
CA PRO A 147 17.44 -60.18 5.15
C PRO A 147 18.22 -61.49 5.34
N ALA A 148 17.91 -62.24 6.39
CA ALA A 148 18.11 -63.68 6.34
C ALA A 148 17.09 -64.23 5.35
N VAL A 149 17.51 -64.38 4.09
CA VAL A 149 16.66 -64.92 3.03
C VAL A 149 16.53 -66.43 3.25
N ASP A 150 15.44 -66.86 3.87
CA ASP A 150 14.96 -68.23 3.69
C ASP A 150 14.17 -68.29 2.38
N ARG A 151 14.71 -69.04 1.42
CA ARG A 151 14.37 -68.97 -0.01
C ARG A 151 13.20 -69.87 -0.40
N SER A 152 12.42 -70.36 0.57
CA SER A 152 11.50 -71.48 0.34
C SER A 152 10.02 -71.11 0.25
N GLN A 153 9.61 -69.85 0.41
CA GLN A 153 8.18 -69.47 0.34
C GLN A 153 7.95 -68.14 -0.40
N LEU A 154 8.01 -68.17 -1.73
CA LEU A 154 7.57 -67.07 -2.60
C LEU A 154 6.29 -67.48 -3.34
N THR A 155 5.14 -67.20 -2.72
CA THR A 155 3.86 -67.11 -3.44
C THR A 155 3.00 -66.03 -2.81
N GLY A 156 2.86 -64.90 -3.51
CA GLY A 156 1.86 -63.86 -3.24
C GLY A 156 2.37 -62.64 -2.46
N LEU A 157 2.90 -61.64 -3.16
CA LEU A 157 2.97 -60.27 -2.65
C LEU A 157 1.89 -59.43 -3.36
N PRO A 158 1.07 -58.64 -2.65
CA PRO A 158 0.28 -57.60 -3.28
C PRO A 158 1.20 -56.47 -3.75
N GLU A 159 0.98 -56.02 -4.99
CA GLU A 159 1.71 -54.96 -5.66
C GLU A 159 1.46 -53.62 -4.96
N VAL A 160 2.51 -53.00 -4.42
CA VAL A 160 2.44 -51.67 -3.79
C VAL A 160 2.42 -50.62 -4.91
N PRO A 161 1.43 -49.73 -4.99
CA PRO A 161 1.42 -48.69 -6.00
C PRO A 161 2.58 -47.71 -5.75
N GLN A 162 3.46 -47.58 -6.74
CA GLN A 162 4.58 -46.66 -6.73
C GLN A 162 4.04 -45.22 -6.73
N THR A 163 4.23 -44.48 -5.64
CA THR A 163 3.99 -43.03 -5.63
C THR A 163 5.05 -42.36 -6.48
N LEU A 164 4.64 -41.85 -7.64
CA LEU A 164 5.46 -41.03 -8.53
C LEU A 164 5.98 -39.81 -7.77
N MET A 165 7.30 -39.73 -7.61
CA MET A 165 8.00 -38.51 -7.21
C MET A 165 7.76 -37.45 -8.28
N ALA A 166 6.78 -36.58 -8.08
CA ALA A 166 6.56 -35.43 -8.93
C ALA A 166 7.68 -34.40 -8.67
N SER A 167 8.72 -34.43 -9.48
CA SER A 167 9.72 -33.36 -9.55
C SER A 167 9.11 -32.15 -10.25
N LEU A 168 9.08 -30.99 -9.58
CA LEU A 168 8.67 -29.73 -10.22
C LEU A 168 9.62 -29.40 -11.40
N PRO A 169 9.09 -29.04 -12.58
CA PRO A 169 9.94 -28.68 -13.70
C PRO A 169 10.59 -27.30 -13.46
N VAL A 170 11.87 -27.18 -13.83
CA VAL A 170 12.62 -25.92 -13.83
C VAL A 170 12.08 -25.04 -14.96
N LEU A 171 11.69 -23.80 -14.65
CA LEU A 171 11.33 -22.80 -15.67
C LEU A 171 12.56 -22.50 -16.55
N ARG A 172 12.50 -22.83 -17.84
CA ARG A 172 13.40 -22.29 -18.86
C ARG A 172 12.89 -20.92 -19.28
N VAL A 173 13.72 -19.89 -19.06
CA VAL A 173 13.58 -18.58 -19.71
C VAL A 173 13.89 -18.76 -21.19
N LEU A 174 12.93 -18.45 -22.06
CA LEU A 174 13.12 -18.40 -23.51
C LEU A 174 13.17 -16.94 -23.97
N GLY A 175 14.28 -16.59 -24.64
CA GLY A 175 14.28 -15.58 -25.71
C GLY A 175 14.69 -14.16 -25.33
N GLN A 176 16.01 -13.93 -25.22
CA GLN A 176 16.61 -12.69 -25.71
C GLN A 176 16.90 -12.85 -27.21
N LEU A 177 16.68 -11.74 -27.93
CA LEU A 177 17.02 -11.39 -29.32
C LEU A 177 16.09 -11.92 -30.42
#